data_AF-A0A919JZG7-F1
#
_entry.id   AF-A0A919JZG7-F1
#
_cell.length_a   1.000
_cell.length_b   1.000
_cell.length_c   1.000
_cell.angle_alpha   90.00
_cell.angle_beta   90.00
_cell.angle_gamma   90.00
#
_symmetry.space_group_name_H-M   'P 1'
#
loop_
_entity.id
_entity.type
_entity.pdbx_description
1 polymer ?
#
loop_
_entity_poly.entity_id
_entity_poly.type
_entity_poly.pdbx_seq_one_letter_code
_entity_poly.pdbx_strand_id
1 'polypeptide(L)'
;MTADRKSRTRLGRLLSGFALVATLAGLALVGPAVVAPTHTDAAQAVVYNSCTVSRCSAARTARTGWSSLGWPASAGWYSWPYGQYNYTGGRFYNREGQLPANATYGEYDVYSRARGASRDAYRIVVNRSTRETWFTPDHYVTFYKL
;
A
#
# COMPACT_ATOMS: atom_id res chain seq x y z
N MET A 1 54.69 41.81 -21.92
CA MET A 1 55.45 40.72 -22.56
C MET A 1 54.48 39.80 -23.27
N THR A 2 54.26 39.99 -24.58
CA THR A 2 53.91 38.92 -25.55
C THR A 2 53.81 39.57 -26.93
N ALA A 3 54.96 39.67 -27.59
CA ALA A 3 54.99 39.51 -29.03
C ALA A 3 54.91 38.00 -29.29
N ASP A 4 54.16 37.53 -30.28
CA ASP A 4 54.78 37.28 -31.57
C ASP A 4 53.77 36.85 -32.66
N ARG A 5 54.24 37.15 -33.87
CA ARG A 5 53.77 37.08 -35.24
C ARG A 5 52.63 36.16 -35.67
N LYS A 6 51.77 36.85 -36.41
CA LYS A 6 51.10 36.45 -37.65
C LYS A 6 52.11 36.12 -38.77
N SER A 7 51.96 34.98 -39.46
CA SER A 7 52.37 34.78 -40.87
C SER A 7 51.76 33.47 -41.39
N ARG A 8 50.70 33.46 -42.21
CA ARG A 8 50.64 33.62 -43.69
C ARG A 8 51.55 32.69 -44.49
N THR A 9 50.94 31.68 -45.13
CA THR A 9 51.20 31.13 -46.49
C THR A 9 50.38 29.83 -46.62
N ARG A 10 49.85 29.33 -47.74
CA ARG A 10 49.68 29.66 -49.18
C ARG A 10 48.68 28.58 -49.67
N LEU A 11 47.72 28.91 -50.55
CA LEU A 11 47.71 28.48 -51.96
C LEU A 11 47.89 26.94 -52.12
N GLY A 12 46.98 26.14 -52.67
CA GLY A 12 45.76 26.37 -53.45
C GLY A 12 45.38 25.06 -54.17
N ARG A 13 44.21 25.05 -54.84
CA ARG A 13 43.85 24.31 -56.08
C ARG A 13 44.01 22.75 -56.05
N LEU A 14 43.12 21.89 -56.55
CA LEU A 14 42.04 21.94 -57.54
C LEU A 14 41.41 20.52 -57.57
N LEU A 15 40.12 20.47 -57.95
CA LEU A 15 39.43 19.44 -58.74
C LEU A 15 38.96 18.09 -58.13
N SER A 16 37.62 17.99 -58.13
CA SER A 16 36.81 16.93 -58.73
C SER A 16 36.62 15.60 -58.00
N GLY A 17 35.36 15.30 -57.69
CA GLY A 17 34.92 13.93 -57.48
C GLY A 17 33.55 13.77 -56.86
N PHE A 18 32.54 13.60 -57.71
CA PHE A 18 31.31 12.84 -57.48
C PHE A 18 30.32 13.30 -56.41
N ALA A 19 29.19 13.80 -56.93
CA ALA A 19 27.92 13.90 -56.24
C ALA A 19 27.47 12.52 -55.71
N LEU A 20 26.98 12.49 -54.47
CA LEU A 20 25.89 11.60 -54.10
C LEU A 20 24.99 12.32 -53.10
N VAL A 21 23.82 12.74 -53.57
CA VAL A 21 22.71 13.21 -52.75
C VAL A 21 22.17 11.99 -52.01
N ALA A 22 22.43 11.90 -50.71
CA ALA A 22 21.78 10.95 -49.84
C ALA A 22 20.75 11.70 -48.98
N THR A 23 19.50 11.71 -49.46
CA THR A 23 18.32 12.11 -48.70
C THR A 23 18.20 11.22 -47.47
N LEU A 24 18.47 11.77 -46.29
CA LEU A 24 18.15 11.12 -45.01
C LEU A 24 16.63 11.16 -44.82
N ALA A 25 15.95 10.13 -45.32
CA ALA A 25 14.58 9.83 -44.98
C ALA A 25 14.53 9.45 -43.49
N GLY A 26 13.72 10.18 -42.72
CA GLY A 26 13.54 9.95 -41.30
C GLY A 26 12.99 8.55 -41.02
N LEU A 27 13.75 7.73 -40.31
CA LEU A 27 13.22 6.55 -39.64
C LEU A 27 12.50 7.00 -38.37
N ALA A 28 11.18 7.15 -38.44
CA ALA A 28 10.34 7.13 -37.26
C ALA A 28 10.32 5.69 -36.73
N LEU A 29 11.08 5.42 -35.67
CA LEU A 29 11.01 4.18 -34.92
C LEU A 29 9.64 4.11 -34.25
N VAL A 30 8.72 3.35 -34.84
CA VAL A 30 7.45 2.98 -34.19
C VAL A 30 7.78 1.94 -33.13
N GLY A 31 8.10 2.41 -31.92
CA GLY A 31 8.19 1.53 -30.75
C GLY A 31 6.80 0.98 -30.42
N PRO A 32 6.69 -0.27 -29.90
CA PRO A 32 5.41 -0.78 -29.43
C PRO A 32 4.89 0.15 -28.33
N ALA A 33 3.64 0.61 -28.47
CA ALA A 33 2.97 1.37 -27.43
C ALA A 33 2.85 0.48 -26.19
N VAL A 34 3.62 0.79 -25.15
CA VAL A 34 3.42 0.21 -23.82
C VAL A 34 2.08 0.76 -23.33
N VAL A 35 1.01 -0.01 -23.49
CA VAL A 35 -0.26 0.26 -22.85
C VAL A 35 -0.05 0.01 -21.37
N ALA A 36 0.26 1.06 -20.62
CA ALA A 36 0.20 0.99 -19.17
C ALA A 36 -1.27 0.71 -18.79
N PRO A 37 -1.57 -0.30 -17.95
CA PRO A 37 -2.91 -0.45 -17.41
C PRO A 37 -3.27 0.85 -16.69
N THR A 38 -4.29 1.55 -17.18
CA THR A 38 -4.67 2.87 -16.69
C THR A 38 -5.28 2.82 -15.29
N HIS A 39 -5.75 1.64 -14.87
CA HIS A 39 -6.27 1.39 -13.53
C HIS A 39 -5.97 -0.06 -13.14
N THR A 40 -5.06 -0.27 -12.19
CA THR A 40 -5.24 -1.42 -11.30
C THR A 40 -6.47 -1.07 -10.48
N ASP A 41 -7.58 -1.78 -10.66
CA ASP A 41 -8.73 -1.62 -9.76
C ASP A 41 -8.18 -1.71 -8.33
N ALA A 42 -8.45 -0.69 -7.52
CA ALA A 42 -8.09 -0.74 -6.11
C ALA A 42 -8.68 -2.05 -5.57
N ALA A 43 -7.85 -2.90 -4.97
CA ALA A 43 -8.31 -4.15 -4.38
C ALA A 43 -9.37 -3.81 -3.34
N GLN A 44 -10.65 -3.88 -3.74
CA GLN A 44 -11.75 -3.61 -2.84
C GLN A 44 -11.83 -4.79 -1.91
N ALA A 45 -11.75 -4.54 -0.61
CA ALA A 45 -11.96 -5.63 0.33
C ALA A 45 -13.36 -6.15 0.19
N VAL A 46 -13.44 -7.46 0.07
CA VAL A 46 -14.73 -8.13 0.07
C VAL A 46 -15.23 -8.15 1.50
N VAL A 47 -16.42 -7.57 1.71
CA VAL A 47 -17.12 -7.62 2.99
C VAL A 47 -18.18 -8.70 2.94
N TYR A 48 -18.02 -9.71 3.79
CA TYR A 48 -18.95 -10.80 3.97
C TYR A 48 -19.82 -10.54 5.21
N ASN A 49 -21.12 -10.81 5.08
CA ASN A 49 -22.10 -10.58 6.15
C ASN A 49 -22.05 -11.62 7.29
N SER A 50 -21.19 -12.63 7.20
CA SER A 50 -20.97 -13.63 8.23
C SER A 50 -19.52 -14.12 8.23
N CYS A 51 -19.05 -14.60 9.39
CA CYS A 51 -17.72 -15.16 9.55
C CYS A 51 -17.79 -16.68 9.67
N THR A 52 -17.51 -17.35 8.55
CA THR A 52 -17.44 -18.81 8.40
C THR A 52 -16.03 -19.31 8.09
N VAL A 53 -15.07 -18.39 7.92
CA VAL A 53 -13.66 -18.73 7.65
C VAL A 53 -12.93 -19.28 8.88
N SER A 54 -11.76 -19.86 8.65
CA SER A 54 -10.88 -20.26 9.74
C SER A 54 -10.61 -19.07 10.68
N ARG A 55 -10.44 -19.36 11.98
CA ARG A 55 -10.12 -18.37 13.03
C ARG A 55 -11.22 -17.38 13.40
N CYS A 56 -12.43 -17.47 12.84
CA CYS A 56 -13.58 -16.70 13.32
C CYS A 56 -13.86 -16.93 14.81
N SER A 57 -13.63 -18.14 15.33
CA SER A 57 -13.73 -18.42 16.77
C SER A 57 -12.74 -17.58 17.60
N ALA A 58 -11.48 -17.51 17.18
CA ALA A 58 -10.46 -16.69 17.83
C ALA A 58 -10.81 -15.19 17.74
N ALA A 59 -11.34 -14.72 16.62
CA ALA A 59 -11.81 -13.34 16.47
C ALA A 59 -12.98 -13.02 17.42
N ARG A 60 -13.90 -13.96 17.66
CA ARG A 60 -14.95 -13.81 18.69
C ARG A 60 -14.37 -13.78 20.10
N THR A 61 -13.39 -14.63 20.42
CA THR A 61 -12.66 -14.56 21.69
C THR A 61 -11.96 -13.20 21.87
N ALA A 62 -11.32 -12.69 20.82
CA ALA A 62 -10.71 -11.37 20.82
C ALA A 62 -11.75 -10.28 21.08
N ARG A 63 -12.90 -10.33 20.42
CA ARG A 63 -14.01 -9.41 20.65
C ARG A 63 -14.44 -9.38 22.13
N THR A 64 -14.61 -10.55 22.74
CA THR A 64 -14.95 -10.65 24.17
C THR A 64 -13.86 -10.07 25.06
N GLY A 65 -12.59 -10.42 24.79
CA GLY A 65 -11.46 -9.92 25.57
C GLY A 65 -11.32 -8.40 25.50
N TRP A 66 -11.39 -7.81 24.31
CA TRP A 66 -11.32 -6.36 24.14
C TRP A 66 -12.54 -5.63 24.72
N SER A 67 -13.71 -6.27 24.70
CA SER A 67 -14.89 -5.77 25.40
C SER A 67 -14.67 -5.70 26.91
N SER A 68 -14.03 -6.72 27.51
CA SER A 68 -13.73 -6.71 28.96
C SER A 68 -12.72 -5.64 29.36
N LEU A 69 -11.87 -5.20 28.43
CA LEU A 69 -10.93 -4.09 28.60
C LEU A 69 -11.55 -2.72 28.29
N GLY A 70 -12.83 -2.66 27.95
CA GLY A 70 -13.55 -1.41 27.71
C GLY A 70 -13.24 -0.73 26.37
N TRP A 71 -12.77 -1.46 25.36
CA TRP A 71 -12.46 -0.93 24.02
C TRP A 71 -11.50 0.27 24.04
N PRO A 72 -10.24 0.08 24.51
CA PRO A 72 -9.26 1.16 24.52
C PRO A 72 -9.12 1.79 23.13
N ALA A 73 -8.95 3.12 23.11
CA ALA A 73 -8.93 3.91 21.88
C ALA A 73 -7.52 4.32 21.43
N SER A 74 -6.56 4.34 22.35
CA SER A 74 -5.19 4.72 22.09
C SER A 74 -4.37 3.49 21.75
N ALA A 75 -3.48 3.64 20.77
CA ALA A 75 -2.60 2.54 20.39
C ALA A 75 -1.70 2.14 21.57
N GLY A 76 -1.59 0.84 21.84
CA GLY A 76 -0.84 0.39 23.02
C GLY A 76 -1.01 -1.08 23.35
N TRP A 77 -0.15 -1.53 24.28
CA TRP A 77 -0.13 -2.87 24.83
C TRP A 77 -0.99 -2.95 26.09
N TYR A 78 -1.83 -3.97 26.16
CA TYR A 78 -2.74 -4.24 27.27
C TYR A 78 -2.50 -5.65 27.81
N SER A 79 -2.58 -5.81 29.13
CA SER A 79 -2.62 -7.14 29.75
C SER A 79 -3.85 -7.89 29.22
N TRP A 80 -3.68 -9.13 28.80
CA TRP A 80 -4.73 -9.87 28.12
C TRP A 80 -5.40 -10.88 29.07
N PRO A 81 -6.75 -10.95 29.14
CA PRO A 81 -7.45 -11.84 30.07
C PRO A 81 -7.16 -13.34 29.89
N TYR A 82 -6.72 -13.75 28.69
CA TYR A 82 -6.56 -15.16 28.31
C TYR A 82 -5.13 -15.48 27.84
N GLY A 83 -4.14 -14.70 28.24
CA GLY A 83 -2.77 -14.89 27.76
C GLY A 83 -1.80 -13.86 28.31
N GLN A 84 -0.88 -13.43 27.43
CA GLN A 84 0.16 -12.46 27.79
C GLN A 84 -0.35 -11.03 27.60
N TYR A 85 0.03 -10.39 26.50
CA TYR A 85 -0.41 -9.05 26.15
C TYR A 85 -1.08 -9.04 24.79
N ASN A 86 -1.94 -8.07 24.56
CA ASN A 86 -2.54 -7.82 23.26
C ASN A 86 -2.40 -6.34 22.90
N TYR A 87 -2.51 -6.01 21.61
CA TYR A 87 -2.27 -4.65 21.12
C TYR A 87 -3.48 -4.12 20.35
N THR A 88 -3.85 -2.86 20.59
CA THR A 88 -4.76 -2.13 19.72
C THR A 88 -3.96 -1.13 18.90
N GLY A 89 -4.27 -1.02 17.61
CA GLY A 89 -3.73 0.04 16.75
C GLY A 89 -4.43 1.38 16.94
N GLY A 90 -5.44 1.44 17.79
CA GLY A 90 -6.29 2.61 17.97
C GLY A 90 -7.27 2.77 16.82
N ARG A 91 -7.33 3.96 16.23
CA ARG A 91 -8.32 4.30 15.20
C ARG A 91 -8.01 3.61 13.87
N PHE A 92 -8.99 2.87 13.34
CA PHE A 92 -9.01 2.45 11.95
C PHE A 92 -9.76 3.49 11.10
N TYR A 93 -9.15 3.93 10.00
CA TYR A 93 -9.67 5.04 9.20
C TYR A 93 -10.63 4.63 8.09
N ASN A 94 -10.68 3.34 7.71
CA ASN A 94 -11.50 2.86 6.59
C ASN A 94 -11.29 3.69 5.31
N ARG A 95 -10.02 3.93 4.93
CA ARG A 95 -9.67 4.85 3.83
C ARG A 95 -10.15 4.33 2.48
N GLU A 96 -10.18 3.02 2.36
CA GLU A 96 -10.65 2.28 1.20
C GLU A 96 -12.18 2.20 1.14
N GLY A 97 -12.89 2.69 2.18
CA GLY A 97 -14.35 2.79 2.18
C GLY A 97 -15.08 1.44 2.22
N GLN A 98 -14.42 0.39 2.67
CA GLN A 98 -14.93 -0.99 2.61
C GLN A 98 -16.00 -1.24 3.68
N LEU A 99 -15.82 -0.69 4.88
CA LEU A 99 -16.82 -0.74 5.95
C LEU A 99 -17.83 0.43 5.83
N PRO A 100 -19.00 0.36 6.49
CA PRO A 100 -19.99 1.43 6.46
C PRO A 100 -19.40 2.83 6.71
N ALA A 101 -19.82 3.80 5.91
CA ALA A 101 -19.37 5.18 6.04
C ALA A 101 -19.94 5.85 7.31
N ASN A 102 -19.43 7.06 7.63
CA ASN A 102 -19.90 7.89 8.75
C ASN A 102 -19.81 7.22 10.13
N ALA A 103 -18.83 6.33 10.31
CA ALA A 103 -18.54 5.66 11.56
C ALA A 103 -17.09 5.90 12.00
N THR A 104 -16.83 5.76 13.30
CA THR A 104 -15.47 5.70 13.84
C THR A 104 -15.16 4.27 14.20
N TYR A 105 -14.04 3.76 13.71
CA TYR A 105 -13.61 2.39 13.96
C TYR A 105 -12.39 2.33 14.88
N GLY A 106 -12.34 1.30 15.71
CA GLY A 106 -11.13 0.85 16.40
C GLY A 106 -10.62 -0.45 15.79
N GLU A 107 -9.31 -0.63 15.71
CA GLU A 107 -8.69 -1.90 15.35
C GLU A 107 -8.00 -2.57 16.53
N TYR A 108 -8.15 -3.88 16.61
CA TYR A 108 -7.67 -4.68 17.73
C TYR A 108 -7.10 -6.00 17.26
N ASP A 109 -6.00 -6.42 17.86
CA ASP A 109 -5.32 -7.66 17.51
C ASP A 109 -6.09 -8.88 18.03
N VAL A 110 -6.04 -9.97 17.26
CA VAL A 110 -6.78 -11.20 17.59
C VAL A 110 -6.05 -12.07 18.61
N TYR A 111 -4.73 -12.24 18.44
CA TYR A 111 -3.95 -13.16 19.25
C TYR A 111 -3.05 -12.44 20.25
N SER A 112 -3.04 -12.91 21.49
CA SER A 112 -2.08 -12.43 22.49
C SER A 112 -0.67 -12.91 22.17
N ARG A 113 0.32 -12.12 22.60
CA ARG A 113 1.75 -12.38 22.40
C ARG A 113 2.60 -11.69 23.45
N ALA A 114 3.91 -11.92 23.39
CA ALA A 114 4.86 -11.22 24.24
C ALA A 114 4.79 -9.70 24.01
N ARG A 115 4.92 -8.92 25.08
CA ARG A 115 4.87 -7.47 24.99
C ARG A 115 6.02 -6.97 24.12
N GLY A 116 5.70 -6.17 23.11
CA GLY A 116 6.68 -5.64 22.15
C GLY A 116 6.95 -6.55 20.95
N ALA A 117 6.35 -7.75 20.88
CA ALA A 117 6.48 -8.61 19.70
C ALA A 117 5.78 -8.01 18.48
N SER A 118 6.29 -8.36 17.28
CA SER A 118 5.65 -8.01 16.01
C SER A 118 4.19 -8.49 15.97
N ARG A 119 3.32 -7.67 15.40
CA ARG A 119 1.90 -7.98 15.21
C ARG A 119 1.73 -8.88 13.98
N ASP A 120 0.76 -9.80 14.03
CA ASP A 120 0.37 -10.64 12.89
C ASP A 120 -0.55 -9.88 11.90
N ALA A 121 -1.19 -10.55 10.94
CA ALA A 121 -2.15 -9.91 10.02
C ALA A 121 -3.61 -9.86 10.54
N TYR A 122 -3.91 -10.55 11.65
CA TYR A 122 -5.28 -10.80 12.10
C TYR A 122 -5.79 -9.66 12.97
N ARG A 123 -6.89 -9.04 12.55
CA ARG A 123 -7.53 -7.96 13.30
C ARG A 123 -9.03 -8.16 13.43
N ILE A 124 -9.59 -7.67 14.52
CA ILE A 124 -10.97 -7.23 14.52
C ILE A 124 -11.03 -5.71 14.35
N VAL A 125 -11.97 -5.24 13.56
CA VAL A 125 -12.30 -3.83 13.38
C VAL A 125 -13.71 -3.61 13.92
N VAL A 126 -13.86 -2.65 14.81
CA VAL A 126 -15.08 -2.47 15.62
C VAL A 126 -15.62 -1.06 15.42
N ASN A 127 -16.89 -0.95 15.04
CA ASN A 127 -17.61 0.32 15.08
C ASN A 127 -17.72 0.77 16.54
N ARG A 128 -17.19 1.95 16.87
CA ARG A 128 -17.10 2.42 18.25
C ARG A 128 -18.45 2.79 18.87
N SER A 129 -19.47 3.07 18.07
CA SER A 129 -20.79 3.42 18.57
C SER A 129 -21.67 2.17 18.70
N THR A 130 -21.74 1.36 17.65
CA THR A 130 -22.66 0.20 17.59
C THR A 130 -22.04 -1.10 18.11
N ARG A 131 -20.72 -1.15 18.25
CA ARG A 131 -19.94 -2.37 18.52
C ARG A 131 -20.10 -3.45 17.45
N GLU A 132 -20.66 -3.14 16.29
CA GLU A 132 -20.53 -4.05 15.14
C GLU A 132 -19.05 -4.33 14.88
N THR A 133 -18.73 -5.59 14.61
CA THR A 133 -17.35 -6.04 14.52
C THR A 133 -17.15 -6.88 13.27
N TRP A 134 -16.04 -6.63 12.59
CA TRP A 134 -15.59 -7.40 11.45
C TRP A 134 -14.23 -8.00 11.76
N PHE A 135 -14.03 -9.24 11.36
CA PHE A 135 -12.72 -9.90 11.36
C PHE A 135 -12.06 -9.74 9.99
N THR A 136 -10.78 -9.37 9.98
CA THR A 136 -9.94 -9.41 8.79
C THR A 136 -8.77 -10.37 9.02
N PRO A 137 -8.67 -11.44 8.21
CA PRO A 137 -7.60 -12.43 8.35
C PRO A 137 -6.29 -12.04 7.64
N ASP A 138 -6.31 -10.97 6.88
CA ASP A 138 -5.38 -10.68 5.79
C ASP A 138 -4.98 -9.20 5.77
N HIS A 139 -4.91 -8.58 6.95
CA HIS A 139 -4.44 -7.20 7.10
C HIS A 139 -5.27 -6.21 6.27
N TYR A 140 -6.59 -6.22 6.51
CA TYR A 140 -7.60 -5.31 5.95
C TYR A 140 -7.92 -5.53 4.46
N VAL A 141 -7.58 -6.69 3.89
CA VAL A 141 -7.90 -7.04 2.50
C VAL A 141 -9.27 -7.71 2.36
N THR A 142 -9.78 -8.41 3.37
CA THR A 142 -11.16 -8.93 3.42
C THR A 142 -11.74 -8.77 4.81
N PHE A 143 -13.06 -8.61 4.90
CA PHE A 143 -13.78 -8.43 6.16
C PHE A 143 -14.94 -9.40 6.27
N TYR A 144 -15.08 -10.01 7.45
CA TYR A 144 -16.17 -10.92 7.77
C TYR A 144 -16.90 -10.42 9.01
N LYS A 145 -18.19 -10.12 8.91
CA LYS A 145 -19.00 -9.68 10.06
C LYS A 145 -19.09 -10.82 11.09
N LEU A 146 -18.74 -10.52 12.34
CA LEU A 146 -18.69 -11.48 13.45
C LEU A 146 -20.03 -11.78 14.09
#